data_AF-A0A1Q3HWL1-F1
#
_entry.id   AF-A0A1Q3HWL1-F1
#
_cell.length_a   1.000
_cell.length_b   1.000
_cell.length_c   1.000
_cell.angle_alpha   90.00
_cell.angle_beta   90.00
_cell.angle_gamma   90.00
#
_symmetry.space_group_name_H-M   'P 1'
#
loop_
_entity.id
_entity.type
_entity.pdbx_description
1 polymer ?
#
loop_
_entity_poly.entity_id
_entity_poly.type
_entity_poly.pdbx_seq_one_letter_code
_entity_poly.pdbx_strand_id
1 'polypeptide(L)'
;MLIVFEGIDGSGKTTLSNRVARELRRAGLSVRHVREDGKLASPVSEGLRLFTKNPRNLALTPMAELLLYAARETQLLEEVTRPALAEYEIVIADRFLYTAEVLARWGRGLPEHEVRPILDACARGLQPDRVFLIDVDPAIARARRRISKLLAPPQGTSSRKGLAGVGMQARLRAGYRALAAEAPERWSLVENADVPLDTMVGLLVQEVLRLVKGDVPSSNPVRARPAPPLRSLAEVRGRFLARLDGWMQEEPQLAAWFLAGLEGPDIDERRSQLAGKHPEVIAYGLSGLTDANAWELRRQLEEAAPVQVLGSLKELAADVPEAWALRERWETRKQEAVAESLDGLDSERAWAMRERIYFSAAEQVVGSLAGLGGERAWRERSRWLSDMGGEAALGLERVARIACRSIRGVDDERAWEWRERAFEVAPDAVLRTLDGLDSERAWEMRERHVARAPRAVLGTLEGLDVPRAWALRESFGVQCEEALDSFVGMEGATAWKLRTALADTWPAATVKNLGPLAFTSRGRALIERLLESHPHDFALLRQAVRATRDTTTQELRDASA
;
A
#
# COMPACT_ATOMS: atom_id res chain seq x y z
N MET A 1 15.53 30.56 9.58
CA MET A 1 15.44 29.24 10.24
C MET A 1 14.86 28.21 9.27
N LEU A 2 15.45 27.02 9.15
CA LEU A 2 15.01 25.88 8.33
C LEU A 2 14.38 24.79 9.21
N ILE A 3 13.10 24.47 8.96
CA ILE A 3 12.35 23.40 9.61
C ILE A 3 11.98 22.33 8.58
N VAL A 4 12.31 21.08 8.87
CA VAL A 4 12.05 19.95 7.97
C VAL A 4 11.03 19.00 8.58
N PHE A 5 10.11 18.50 7.77
CA PHE A 5 9.22 17.40 8.11
C PHE A 5 9.66 16.15 7.36
N GLU A 6 10.03 15.11 8.10
CA GLU A 6 10.43 13.81 7.56
C GLU A 6 9.49 12.70 8.02
N GLY A 7 9.56 11.57 7.32
CA GLY A 7 8.81 10.38 7.68
C GLY A 7 8.36 9.57 6.48
N ILE A 8 7.86 8.38 6.77
CA ILE A 8 7.46 7.45 5.74
C ILE A 8 6.28 7.95 4.90
N ASP A 9 6.13 7.26 3.81
CA ASP A 9 5.20 7.61 2.76
C ASP A 9 3.78 7.24 3.28
N GLY A 10 2.91 8.24 3.52
CA GLY A 10 1.61 8.05 4.18
C GLY A 10 1.58 8.46 5.67
N SER A 11 2.66 9.04 6.19
CA SER A 11 2.75 9.50 7.58
C SER A 11 1.96 10.76 7.92
N GLY A 12 1.39 11.46 6.96
CA GLY A 12 0.69 12.73 7.21
C GLY A 12 1.58 13.98 7.25
N LYS A 13 2.89 13.84 7.00
CA LYS A 13 3.83 14.98 6.99
C LYS A 13 3.44 16.14 6.08
N THR A 14 2.94 15.89 4.86
CA THR A 14 2.50 16.96 3.95
C THR A 14 1.32 17.73 4.51
N THR A 15 0.37 17.04 5.14
CA THR A 15 -0.77 17.67 5.81
C THR A 15 -0.31 18.50 7.00
N LEU A 16 0.57 17.96 7.84
CA LEU A 16 1.11 18.66 9.01
C LEU A 16 1.94 19.87 8.62
N SER A 17 2.89 19.75 7.69
CA SER A 17 3.76 20.85 7.27
C SER A 17 2.97 22.01 6.66
N ASN A 18 1.98 21.71 5.81
CA ASN A 18 1.06 22.72 5.25
C ASN A 18 0.27 23.45 6.34
N ARG A 19 -0.32 22.71 7.28
CA ARG A 19 -1.12 23.30 8.36
C ARG A 19 -0.27 24.13 9.32
N VAL A 20 0.90 23.62 9.71
CA VAL A 20 1.85 24.36 10.56
C VAL A 20 2.30 25.64 9.86
N ALA A 21 2.66 25.59 8.57
CA ALA A 21 3.01 26.78 7.80
C ALA A 21 1.88 27.82 7.81
N ARG A 22 0.64 27.39 7.58
CA ARG A 22 -0.53 28.26 7.60
C ARG A 22 -0.76 28.91 8.97
N GLU A 23 -0.70 28.14 10.06
CA GLU A 23 -0.92 28.70 11.41
C GLU A 23 0.22 29.64 11.82
N LEU A 24 1.48 29.37 11.43
CA LEU A 24 2.60 30.29 11.68
C LEU A 24 2.45 31.61 10.91
N ARG A 25 1.99 31.56 9.64
CA ARG A 25 1.66 32.78 8.87
C ARG A 25 0.54 33.57 9.54
N ARG A 26 -0.49 32.89 10.06
CA ARG A 26 -1.58 33.54 10.81
C ARG A 26 -1.11 34.16 12.12
N ALA A 27 -0.04 33.63 12.72
CA ALA A 27 0.63 34.22 13.87
C ALA A 27 1.53 35.43 13.50
N GLY A 28 1.55 35.87 12.24
CA GLY A 28 2.27 37.06 11.78
C GLY A 28 3.72 36.83 11.36
N LEU A 29 4.18 35.58 11.31
CA LEU A 29 5.56 35.25 10.93
C LEU A 29 5.75 35.20 9.41
N SER A 30 6.94 35.55 8.95
CA SER A 30 7.32 35.42 7.54
C SER A 30 7.72 33.97 7.23
N VAL A 31 6.84 33.21 6.58
CA VAL A 31 7.02 31.76 6.35
C VAL A 31 6.93 31.36 4.88
N ARG A 32 7.99 30.72 4.37
CA ARG A 32 8.02 30.06 3.07
C ARG A 32 7.99 28.53 3.22
N HIS A 33 7.08 27.86 2.51
CA HIS A 33 7.08 26.40 2.41
C HIS A 33 7.60 26.01 1.01
N VAL A 34 8.80 25.41 0.93
CA VAL A 34 9.48 25.17 -0.36
C VAL A 34 8.89 24.00 -1.16
N ARG A 35 7.97 23.25 -0.54
CA ARG A 35 7.25 22.12 -1.16
C ARG A 35 5.80 22.06 -0.67
N GLU A 36 5.14 23.21 -0.72
CA GLU A 36 3.73 23.34 -0.35
C GLU A 36 2.86 22.38 -1.18
N ASP A 37 1.90 21.73 -0.52
CA ASP A 37 1.05 20.68 -1.10
C ASP A 37 1.82 19.49 -1.69
N GLY A 38 3.07 19.29 -1.28
CA GLY A 38 3.92 18.20 -1.76
C GLY A 38 4.39 18.37 -3.21
N LYS A 39 4.18 19.55 -3.81
CA LYS A 39 4.59 19.91 -5.17
C LYS A 39 5.99 20.51 -5.16
N LEU A 40 6.84 20.08 -6.10
CA LEU A 40 8.14 20.70 -6.30
C LEU A 40 7.96 21.95 -7.16
N ALA A 41 8.47 23.09 -6.71
CA ALA A 41 8.38 24.34 -7.47
C ALA A 41 9.29 24.34 -8.71
N SER A 42 10.43 23.64 -8.63
CA SER A 42 11.42 23.50 -9.71
C SER A 42 10.96 22.48 -10.76
N PRO A 43 10.75 22.88 -12.03
CA PRO A 43 10.39 21.96 -13.12
C PRO A 43 11.43 20.87 -13.34
N VAL A 44 12.72 21.20 -13.17
CA VAL A 44 13.83 20.24 -13.24
C VAL A 44 13.68 19.18 -12.16
N SER A 45 13.41 19.62 -10.92
CA SER A 45 13.22 18.71 -9.79
C SER A 45 11.98 17.81 -9.96
N GLU A 46 10.89 18.35 -10.52
CA GLU A 46 9.69 17.54 -10.83
C GLU A 46 9.96 16.54 -11.95
N GLY A 47 10.70 16.91 -13.00
CA GLY A 47 11.13 15.98 -14.06
C GLY A 47 11.92 14.79 -13.50
N LEU A 48 12.91 15.04 -12.65
CA LEU A 48 13.69 14.00 -11.97
C LEU A 48 12.81 13.12 -11.05
N ARG A 49 11.83 13.72 -10.37
CA ARG A 49 10.86 13.00 -9.54
C ARG A 49 9.97 12.08 -10.38
N LEU A 50 9.46 12.53 -11.53
CA LEU A 50 8.65 11.71 -12.42
C LEU A 50 9.47 10.54 -12.96
N PHE A 51 10.70 10.79 -13.40
CA PHE A 51 11.61 9.74 -13.88
C PHE A 51 11.90 8.69 -12.81
N THR A 52 12.30 9.10 -11.61
CA THR A 52 12.62 8.15 -10.52
C THR A 52 11.41 7.37 -9.99
N LYS A 53 10.20 7.93 -10.13
CA LYS A 53 8.94 7.25 -9.75
C LYS A 53 8.45 6.26 -10.79
N ASN A 54 8.83 6.40 -12.05
CA ASN A 54 8.28 5.62 -13.15
C ASN A 54 8.68 4.13 -13.04
N PRO A 55 7.72 3.18 -12.99
CA PRO A 55 8.03 1.76 -12.88
C PRO A 55 8.72 1.17 -14.13
N ARG A 56 8.65 1.85 -15.29
CA ARG A 56 9.40 1.48 -16.51
C ARG A 56 10.91 1.49 -16.29
N ASN A 57 11.39 2.37 -15.41
CA ASN A 57 12.80 2.52 -15.09
C ASN A 57 13.27 1.44 -14.10
N LEU A 58 12.82 0.19 -14.29
CA LEU A 58 13.13 -0.94 -13.41
C LEU A 58 14.64 -1.21 -13.32
N ALA A 59 15.37 -0.96 -14.42
CA ALA A 59 16.82 -1.16 -14.53
C ALA A 59 17.65 -0.22 -13.63
N LEU A 60 17.08 0.87 -13.09
CA LEU A 60 17.79 1.80 -12.21
C LEU A 60 18.45 1.09 -11.03
N THR A 61 19.78 1.17 -10.99
CA THR A 61 20.58 0.65 -9.89
C THR A 61 20.41 1.51 -8.63
N PRO A 62 20.69 0.97 -7.43
CA PRO A 62 20.67 1.74 -6.19
C PRO A 62 21.50 3.03 -6.23
N MET A 63 22.74 2.96 -6.74
CA MET A 63 23.62 4.13 -6.82
C MET A 63 23.08 5.19 -7.80
N ALA A 64 22.57 4.78 -8.96
CA ALA A 64 21.94 5.71 -9.89
C ALA A 64 20.67 6.35 -9.29
N GLU A 65 19.86 5.60 -8.53
CA GLU A 65 18.73 6.16 -7.80
C GLU A 65 19.18 7.19 -6.75
N LEU A 66 20.23 6.91 -5.98
CA LEU A 66 20.80 7.87 -5.02
C LEU A 66 21.22 9.17 -5.73
N LEU A 67 22.00 9.07 -6.80
CA LEU A 67 22.49 10.24 -7.53
C LEU A 67 21.35 11.08 -8.13
N LEU A 68 20.29 10.44 -8.64
CA LEU A 68 19.11 11.16 -9.14
C LEU A 68 18.32 11.86 -8.03
N TYR A 69 18.21 11.23 -6.85
CA TYR A 69 17.60 11.86 -5.69
C TYR A 69 18.47 13.03 -5.19
N ALA A 70 19.78 12.83 -5.09
CA ALA A 70 20.74 13.86 -4.68
C ALA A 70 20.72 15.06 -5.64
N ALA A 71 20.70 14.83 -6.95
CA ALA A 71 20.57 15.87 -7.96
C ALA A 71 19.25 16.65 -7.82
N ARG A 72 18.13 15.94 -7.62
CA ARG A 72 16.81 16.58 -7.40
C ARG A 72 16.82 17.47 -6.15
N GLU A 73 17.30 16.95 -5.03
CA GLU A 73 17.31 17.73 -3.79
C GLU A 73 18.28 18.90 -3.90
N THR A 74 19.48 18.71 -4.47
CA THR A 74 20.45 19.81 -4.69
C THR A 74 19.84 20.93 -5.53
N GLN A 75 19.14 20.60 -6.63
CA GLN A 75 18.45 21.59 -7.44
C GLN A 75 17.41 22.38 -6.63
N LEU A 76 16.60 21.70 -5.82
CA LEU A 76 15.62 22.35 -4.94
C LEU A 76 16.28 23.22 -3.86
N LEU A 77 17.44 22.79 -3.35
CA LEU A 77 18.20 23.57 -2.37
C LEU A 77 18.70 24.89 -2.96
N GLU A 78 19.32 24.84 -4.13
CA GLU A 78 19.91 26.02 -4.78
C GLU A 78 18.84 26.95 -5.37
N GLU A 79 17.82 26.40 -6.04
CA GLU A 79 16.80 27.19 -6.75
C GLU A 79 15.75 27.80 -5.83
N VAL A 80 15.43 27.14 -4.71
CA VAL A 80 14.28 27.51 -3.87
C VAL A 80 14.67 27.69 -2.40
N THR A 81 15.40 26.74 -1.82
CA THR A 81 15.57 26.70 -0.36
C THR A 81 16.53 27.76 0.16
N ARG A 82 17.72 27.90 -0.45
CA ARG A 82 18.69 28.93 -0.06
C ARG A 82 18.18 30.35 -0.31
N PRO A 83 17.55 30.67 -1.47
CA PRO A 83 16.90 31.97 -1.65
C PRO A 83 15.84 32.26 -0.58
N ALA A 84 15.01 31.26 -0.26
CA ALA A 84 13.99 31.41 0.78
C ALA A 84 14.61 31.66 2.16
N LEU A 85 15.75 31.04 2.49
CA LEU A 85 16.42 31.25 3.77
C LEU A 85 17.03 32.65 3.92
N ALA A 86 17.26 33.36 2.81
CA ALA A 86 17.72 34.74 2.83
C ALA A 86 16.58 35.77 3.01
N GLU A 87 15.35 35.41 2.63
CA GLU A 87 14.20 36.34 2.58
C GLU A 87 13.19 36.12 3.71
N TYR A 88 13.03 34.88 4.19
CA TYR A 88 11.99 34.51 5.15
C TYR A 88 12.57 34.17 6.52
N GLU A 89 11.85 34.52 7.58
CA GLU A 89 12.20 34.16 8.96
C GLU A 89 12.21 32.63 9.13
N ILE A 90 11.19 31.96 8.55
CA ILE A 90 11.01 30.51 8.63
C ILE A 90 10.86 29.93 7.22
N VAL A 91 11.66 28.91 6.95
CA VAL A 91 11.54 28.07 5.76
C VAL A 91 11.15 26.66 6.20
N ILE A 92 10.01 26.18 5.72
CA ILE A 92 9.52 24.82 5.95
C ILE A 92 9.80 23.98 4.70
N ALA A 93 10.22 22.73 4.89
CA ALA A 93 10.35 21.74 3.82
C ALA A 93 9.67 20.41 4.19
N ASP A 94 8.82 19.90 3.28
CA ASP A 94 8.37 18.50 3.29
C ASP A 94 9.42 17.63 2.57
N ARG A 95 10.25 16.97 3.39
CA ARG A 95 11.49 16.26 3.03
C ARG A 95 12.71 17.13 2.76
N PHE A 96 13.87 16.54 3.02
CA PHE A 96 15.21 17.05 2.76
C PHE A 96 16.12 15.91 2.25
N LEU A 97 17.44 16.11 2.26
CA LEU A 97 18.43 15.09 1.88
C LEU A 97 18.34 13.78 2.69
N TYR A 98 17.77 13.82 3.90
CA TYR A 98 17.52 12.61 4.72
C TYR A 98 16.66 11.58 4.00
N THR A 99 15.72 12.00 3.15
CA THR A 99 14.93 11.06 2.32
C THR A 99 15.83 10.28 1.36
N ALA A 100 16.85 10.91 0.77
CA ALA A 100 17.80 10.25 -0.12
C ALA A 100 18.71 9.30 0.67
N GLU A 101 19.20 9.74 1.83
CA GLU A 101 20.01 8.93 2.74
C GLU A 101 19.28 7.65 3.18
N VAL A 102 18.06 7.80 3.70
CA VAL A 102 17.27 6.70 4.23
C VAL A 102 16.88 5.72 3.12
N LEU A 103 16.56 6.22 1.93
CA LEU A 103 16.27 5.39 0.77
C LEU A 103 17.49 4.59 0.31
N ALA A 104 18.66 5.22 0.24
CA ALA A 104 19.89 4.57 -0.20
C ALA A 104 20.38 3.53 0.81
N ARG A 105 20.57 3.93 2.08
CA ARG A 105 21.14 3.07 3.13
C ARG A 105 20.17 1.97 3.56
N TRP A 106 19.00 2.33 4.07
CA TRP A 106 18.04 1.34 4.60
C TRP A 106 17.11 0.77 3.53
N GLY A 107 16.70 1.58 2.55
CA GLY A 107 15.81 1.13 1.48
C GLY A 107 16.50 0.18 0.50
N ARG A 108 17.72 0.52 0.08
CA ARG A 108 18.49 -0.18 -0.98
C ARG A 108 19.78 -0.86 -0.52
N GLY A 109 20.19 -0.70 0.74
CA GLY A 109 21.35 -1.40 1.29
C GLY A 109 22.70 -0.82 0.86
N LEU A 110 22.76 0.43 0.40
CA LEU A 110 24.04 1.07 0.09
C LEU A 110 24.81 1.37 1.39
N PRO A 111 26.13 1.09 1.43
CA PRO A 111 26.91 1.32 2.63
C PRO A 111 27.10 2.82 2.88
N GLU A 112 27.16 3.21 4.15
CA GLU A 112 27.21 4.61 4.56
C GLU A 112 28.38 5.40 3.96
N HIS A 113 29.56 4.78 3.88
CA HIS A 113 30.77 5.41 3.35
C HIS A 113 30.65 5.79 1.86
N GLU A 114 29.73 5.18 1.11
CA GLU A 114 29.40 5.59 -0.26
C GLU A 114 28.34 6.70 -0.30
N VAL A 115 27.37 6.67 0.62
CA VAL A 115 26.20 7.57 0.59
C VAL A 115 26.52 8.93 1.19
N ARG A 116 27.16 8.96 2.36
CA ARG A 116 27.28 10.17 3.17
C ARG A 116 28.11 11.27 2.50
N PRO A 117 29.28 10.99 1.89
CA PRO A 117 30.07 12.02 1.21
C PRO A 117 29.32 12.73 0.08
N ILE A 118 28.48 11.99 -0.66
CA ILE A 118 27.65 12.55 -1.74
C ILE A 118 26.65 13.55 -1.16
N LEU A 119 25.93 13.17 -0.11
CA LEU A 119 24.89 14.01 0.47
C LEU A 119 25.47 15.22 1.21
N ASP A 120 26.62 15.08 1.86
CA ASP A 120 27.32 16.19 2.50
C ASP A 120 27.78 17.22 1.46
N ALA A 121 28.28 16.76 0.30
CA ALA A 121 28.63 17.62 -0.82
C ALA A 121 27.40 18.36 -1.39
N CYS A 122 26.25 17.69 -1.49
CA CYS A 122 24.97 18.31 -1.89
C CYS A 122 24.50 19.36 -0.86
N ALA A 123 24.64 19.08 0.43
CA ALA A 123 24.21 19.99 1.50
C ALA A 123 25.05 21.27 1.55
N ARG A 124 26.35 21.19 1.23
CA ARG A 124 27.33 22.28 1.37
C ARG A 124 27.24 22.99 2.72
N GLY A 125 27.18 22.20 3.79
CA GLY A 125 27.07 22.67 5.17
C GLY A 125 25.67 23.13 5.60
N LEU A 126 24.66 23.16 4.72
CA LEU A 126 23.29 23.47 5.11
C LEU A 126 22.72 22.35 5.97
N GLN A 127 22.31 22.68 7.19
CA GLN A 127 21.64 21.78 8.12
C GLN A 127 20.32 22.41 8.56
N PRO A 128 19.25 21.62 8.71
CA PRO A 128 18.01 22.11 9.33
C PRO A 128 18.22 22.47 10.80
N ASP A 129 17.59 23.55 11.23
CA ASP A 129 17.53 23.93 12.65
C ASP A 129 16.67 22.95 13.45
N ARG A 130 15.62 22.41 12.82
CA ARG A 130 14.77 21.36 13.41
C ARG A 130 14.24 20.39 12.38
N VAL A 131 14.13 19.12 12.76
CA VAL A 131 13.52 18.06 11.96
C VAL A 131 12.40 17.39 12.75
N PHE A 132 11.15 17.50 12.28
CA PHE A 132 10.02 16.74 12.81
C PHE A 132 9.91 15.41 12.08
N LEU A 133 10.23 14.32 12.77
CA LEU A 133 9.98 12.97 12.28
C LEU A 133 8.54 12.57 12.61
N ILE A 134 7.68 12.60 11.59
CA ILE A 134 6.30 12.12 11.70
C ILE A 134 6.32 10.60 11.58
N ASP A 135 6.36 9.93 12.74
CA ASP A 135 6.45 8.49 12.85
C ASP A 135 5.05 7.88 12.90
N VAL A 136 4.81 6.87 12.07
CA VAL A 136 3.56 6.13 12.05
C VAL A 136 3.87 4.67 11.77
N ASP A 137 2.99 3.79 12.23
CA ASP A 137 3.03 2.40 11.82
C ASP A 137 2.90 2.26 10.28
N PRO A 138 3.76 1.47 9.59
CA PRO A 138 3.70 1.30 8.15
C PRO A 138 2.36 0.77 7.62
N ALA A 139 1.64 -0.07 8.38
CA ALA A 139 0.35 -0.59 7.98
C ALA A 139 -0.73 0.50 8.01
N ILE A 140 -0.71 1.37 9.01
CA ILE A 140 -1.60 2.55 9.08
C ILE A 140 -1.29 3.53 7.94
N ALA A 141 0.00 3.82 7.68
CA ALA A 141 0.42 4.68 6.56
C ALA A 141 -0.06 4.13 5.20
N ARG A 142 0.04 2.81 5.04
CA ARG A 142 -0.44 2.10 3.84
C ARG A 142 -1.97 2.15 3.74
N ALA A 143 -2.70 1.99 4.84
CA ALA A 143 -4.15 2.12 4.87
C ALA A 143 -4.61 3.51 4.40
N ARG A 144 -4.07 4.59 5.00
CA ARG A 144 -4.34 5.97 4.58
C ARG A 144 -4.11 6.17 3.07
N ARG A 145 -3.01 5.65 2.53
CA ARG A 145 -2.71 5.70 1.09
C ARG A 145 -3.70 4.95 0.22
N ARG A 146 -4.15 3.78 0.66
CA ARG A 146 -5.12 2.98 -0.10
C ARG A 146 -6.49 3.64 -0.09
N ILE A 147 -6.91 4.20 1.04
CA ILE A 147 -8.13 5.00 1.15
C ILE A 147 -8.08 6.19 0.20
N SER A 148 -7.00 6.98 0.19
CA SER A 148 -6.88 8.12 -0.74
C SER A 148 -7.00 7.69 -2.20
N LYS A 149 -6.43 6.54 -2.59
CA LYS A 149 -6.54 6.00 -3.95
C LYS A 149 -7.93 5.46 -4.28
N LEU A 150 -8.64 4.95 -3.28
CA LEU A 150 -10.00 4.44 -3.43
C LEU A 150 -10.98 5.59 -3.68
N LEU A 151 -10.82 6.70 -2.94
CA LEU A 151 -11.67 7.89 -3.02
C LEU A 151 -11.31 8.78 -4.22
N ALA A 152 -10.02 8.85 -4.56
CA ALA A 152 -9.52 9.60 -5.70
C ALA A 152 -8.49 8.74 -6.45
N PRO A 153 -8.94 7.96 -7.45
CA PRO A 153 -8.04 7.15 -8.27
C PRO A 153 -6.95 8.04 -8.89
N PRO A 154 -5.66 7.70 -8.69
CA PRO A 154 -4.58 8.53 -9.21
C PRO A 154 -4.56 8.50 -10.73
N GLN A 155 -4.31 9.65 -11.35
CA GLN A 155 -3.93 9.74 -12.76
C GLN A 155 -2.51 9.20 -12.92
N GLY A 156 -2.34 7.89 -13.13
CA GLY A 156 -1.04 7.28 -13.43
C GLY A 156 -0.77 5.94 -12.75
N THR A 157 0.46 5.47 -12.94
CA THR A 157 0.84 4.08 -12.66
C THR A 157 1.46 3.90 -11.28
N SER A 158 1.66 2.64 -10.88
CA SER A 158 2.27 2.33 -9.59
C SER A 158 3.70 2.87 -9.54
N SER A 159 4.08 3.52 -8.43
CA SER A 159 5.46 4.01 -8.29
C SER A 159 6.45 2.84 -8.23
N ARG A 160 7.63 3.00 -8.84
CA ARG A 160 8.74 2.05 -8.78
C ARG A 160 9.11 1.61 -7.36
N LYS A 161 9.10 2.52 -6.37
CA LYS A 161 9.32 2.16 -4.96
C LYS A 161 8.26 1.20 -4.42
N GLY A 162 7.04 1.28 -4.94
CA GLY A 162 5.94 0.37 -4.61
C GLY A 162 6.18 -1.07 -5.04
N LEU A 163 7.16 -1.34 -5.92
CA LEU A 163 7.58 -2.68 -6.34
C LEU A 163 8.45 -3.40 -5.29
N ALA A 164 8.90 -2.69 -4.26
CA ALA A 164 9.61 -3.26 -3.11
C ALA A 164 8.69 -3.55 -1.90
N GLY A 165 7.40 -3.25 -2.02
CA GLY A 165 6.40 -3.54 -1.01
C GLY A 165 6.49 -2.75 0.29
N VAL A 166 5.72 -3.19 1.29
CA VAL A 166 5.66 -2.51 2.59
C VAL A 166 6.97 -2.65 3.37
N GLY A 167 7.75 -3.70 3.11
CA GLY A 167 9.00 -3.92 3.81
C GLY A 167 10.02 -2.82 3.55
N MET A 168 9.98 -2.18 2.38
CA MET A 168 10.73 -0.93 2.16
C MET A 168 10.30 0.16 3.14
N GLN A 169 9.00 0.39 3.36
CA GLN A 169 8.52 1.41 4.30
C GLN A 169 8.95 1.11 5.74
N ALA A 170 8.94 -0.16 6.16
CA ALA A 170 9.43 -0.55 7.48
C ALA A 170 10.93 -0.21 7.65
N ARG A 171 11.76 -0.51 6.64
CA ARG A 171 13.19 -0.15 6.65
C ARG A 171 13.41 1.36 6.61
N LEU A 172 12.63 2.11 5.80
CA LEU A 172 12.72 3.56 5.79
C LEU A 172 12.36 4.15 7.16
N ARG A 173 11.31 3.64 7.82
CA ARG A 173 10.94 4.06 9.18
C ARG A 173 12.08 3.82 10.16
N ALA A 174 12.70 2.64 10.11
CA ALA A 174 13.85 2.31 10.95
C ALA A 174 15.03 3.27 10.70
N GLY A 175 15.31 3.60 9.45
CA GLY A 175 16.38 4.55 9.11
C GLY A 175 16.11 5.96 9.61
N TYR A 176 14.89 6.47 9.48
CA TYR A 176 14.54 7.76 10.07
C TYR A 176 14.68 7.77 11.59
N ARG A 177 14.27 6.69 12.27
CA ARG A 177 14.44 6.57 13.73
C ARG A 177 15.90 6.52 14.14
N ALA A 178 16.76 5.85 13.37
CA ALA A 178 18.20 5.82 13.60
C ALA A 178 18.81 7.22 13.47
N LEU A 179 18.52 7.94 12.38
CA LEU A 179 18.97 9.33 12.20
C LEU A 179 18.47 10.27 13.31
N ALA A 180 17.24 10.07 13.77
CA ALA A 180 16.69 10.85 14.88
C ALA A 180 17.38 10.58 16.22
N ALA A 181 17.84 9.34 16.45
CA ALA A 181 18.58 8.96 17.64
C ALA A 181 20.03 9.46 17.63
N GLU A 182 20.64 9.63 16.45
CA GLU A 182 22.00 10.16 16.28
C GLU A 182 22.11 11.65 16.58
N ALA A 183 21.03 12.43 16.38
CA ALA A 183 21.01 13.89 16.58
C ALA A 183 19.73 14.36 17.32
N PRO A 184 19.50 13.94 18.57
CA PRO A 184 18.26 14.20 19.32
C PRO A 184 18.00 15.70 19.59
N GLU A 185 19.04 16.54 19.57
CA GLU A 185 18.94 17.99 19.66
C GLU A 185 18.27 18.60 18.41
N ARG A 186 18.46 17.98 17.25
CA ARG A 186 17.92 18.45 15.96
C ARG A 186 16.60 17.77 15.60
N TRP A 187 16.43 16.52 16.00
CA TRP A 187 15.26 15.72 15.66
C TRP A 187 14.21 15.73 16.78
N SER A 188 12.96 15.81 16.36
CA SER A 188 11.78 15.70 17.21
C SER A 188 10.93 14.54 16.71
N LEU A 189 10.79 13.49 17.51
CA LEU A 189 9.90 12.38 17.14
C LEU A 189 8.46 12.78 17.47
N VAL A 190 7.61 12.71 16.45
CA VAL A 190 6.18 13.00 16.53
C VAL A 190 5.44 11.71 16.20
N GLU A 191 4.97 11.02 17.23
CA GLU A 191 4.17 9.81 17.05
C GLU A 191 2.78 10.20 16.51
N ASN A 192 2.54 9.89 15.24
CA ASN A 192 1.26 10.13 14.57
C ASN A 192 0.34 8.92 14.71
N ALA A 193 -0.03 8.64 15.96
CA ALA A 193 -0.98 7.62 16.35
C ALA A 193 -1.84 8.15 17.51
N ASP A 194 -3.17 8.06 17.35
CA ASP A 194 -4.16 8.32 18.40
C ASP A 194 -4.07 9.73 19.02
N VAL A 195 -3.68 10.71 18.20
CA VAL A 195 -3.68 12.14 18.56
C VAL A 195 -4.40 12.91 17.46
N PRO A 196 -5.45 13.70 17.80
CA PRO A 196 -6.14 14.51 16.83
C PRO A 196 -5.19 15.45 16.06
N LEU A 197 -5.42 15.57 14.76
CA LEU A 197 -4.57 16.36 13.88
C LEU A 197 -4.44 17.83 14.34
N ASP A 198 -5.53 18.43 14.83
CA ASP A 198 -5.56 19.81 15.32
C ASP A 198 -4.65 19.99 16.54
N THR A 199 -4.70 19.05 17.48
CA THR A 199 -3.82 19.02 18.66
C THR A 199 -2.37 18.90 18.23
N MET A 200 -2.06 18.00 17.29
CA MET A 200 -0.70 17.82 16.77
C MET A 200 -0.19 19.09 16.10
N VAL A 201 -0.99 19.76 15.26
CA VAL A 201 -0.61 21.04 14.64
C VAL A 201 -0.33 22.10 15.70
N GLY A 202 -1.18 22.22 16.72
CA GLY A 202 -0.99 23.18 17.82
C GLY A 202 0.35 22.96 18.56
N LEU A 203 0.66 21.71 18.90
CA LEU A 203 1.92 21.36 19.58
C LEU A 203 3.15 21.68 18.74
N LEU A 204 3.12 21.38 17.43
CA LEU A 204 4.22 21.66 16.52
C LEU A 204 4.40 23.16 16.29
N VAL A 205 3.31 23.92 16.15
CA VAL A 205 3.35 25.39 16.06
C VAL A 205 3.98 25.98 17.32
N GLN A 206 3.57 25.53 18.51
CA GLN A 206 4.15 26.00 19.78
C GLN A 206 5.64 25.67 19.91
N GLU A 207 6.08 24.49 19.46
CA GLU A 207 7.51 24.16 19.43
C GLU A 207 8.29 25.10 18.50
N VAL A 208 7.76 25.37 17.30
CA VAL A 208 8.39 26.32 16.37
C VAL A 208 8.46 27.73 16.96
N LEU A 209 7.39 28.20 17.61
CA LEU A 209 7.38 29.52 18.27
C LEU A 209 8.40 29.63 19.41
N ARG A 210 8.66 28.53 20.14
CA ARG A 210 9.73 28.48 21.16
C ARG A 210 11.12 28.57 20.53
N LEU A 211 11.35 27.86 19.42
CA LEU A 211 12.61 27.94 18.68
C LEU A 211 12.90 29.36 18.17
N VAL A 212 11.88 30.06 17.67
CA VAL A 212 12.00 31.47 17.25
C VAL A 212 12.42 32.39 18.40
N LYS A 213 12.00 32.08 19.64
CA LYS A 213 12.35 32.85 20.85
C LYS A 213 13.72 32.49 21.44
N GLY A 214 14.40 31.47 20.89
CA GLY A 214 15.68 30.97 21.42
C GLY A 214 15.55 30.03 22.62
N ASP A 215 14.34 29.51 22.89
CA ASP A 215 14.12 28.55 23.98
C ASP A 215 14.71 27.16 23.64
N VAL A 216 15.17 26.44 24.67
CA VAL A 216 15.69 25.07 24.50
C VAL A 216 14.55 24.14 24.03
N PRO A 217 14.79 23.29 23.01
CA PRO A 217 13.79 22.34 22.52
C PRO A 217 13.35 21.37 23.63
N SER A 218 12.05 21.07 23.71
CA SER A 218 11.59 19.95 24.55
C SER A 218 11.89 18.62 23.86
N SER A 219 12.35 17.61 24.61
CA SER A 219 12.48 16.25 24.10
C SER A 219 11.10 15.60 23.91
N ASN A 220 10.72 15.36 22.66
CA ASN A 220 9.43 14.81 22.18
C ASN A 220 8.16 15.60 22.55
N PRO A 221 7.57 16.35 21.61
CA PRO A 221 6.28 17.01 21.84
C PRO A 221 5.11 16.02 21.93
N VAL A 222 5.24 14.80 21.37
CA VAL A 222 4.14 13.82 21.30
C VAL A 222 4.68 12.40 21.49
N ARG A 223 4.19 11.68 22.52
CA ARG A 223 4.41 10.24 22.73
C ARG A 223 3.09 9.53 22.95
N ALA A 224 2.88 8.36 22.35
CA ALA A 224 1.73 7.53 22.64
C ALA A 224 1.80 6.98 24.07
N ARG A 225 0.62 6.77 24.68
CA ARG A 225 0.53 6.06 25.96
C ARG A 225 0.79 4.57 25.74
N PRO A 226 1.61 3.91 26.60
CA PRO A 226 1.78 2.46 26.53
C PRO A 226 0.42 1.80 26.80
N ALA A 227 -0.02 0.96 25.87
CA ALA A 227 -1.27 0.25 26.01
C ALA A 227 -1.11 -0.97 26.95
N PRO A 228 -2.13 -1.33 27.75
CA PRO A 228 -2.03 -2.39 28.76
C PRO A 228 -1.78 -3.77 28.12
N PRO A 229 -1.09 -4.70 28.81
CA PRO A 229 -0.85 -6.04 28.30
C PRO A 229 -2.16 -6.80 28.10
N LEU A 230 -2.23 -7.61 27.03
CA LEU A 230 -3.33 -8.55 26.82
C LEU A 230 -3.17 -9.76 27.75
N ARG A 231 -4.25 -10.22 28.37
CA ARG A 231 -4.25 -11.39 29.27
C ARG A 231 -4.73 -12.67 28.60
N SER A 232 -5.48 -12.56 27.50
CA SER A 232 -5.97 -13.70 26.71
C SER A 232 -6.36 -13.28 25.30
N LEU A 233 -6.52 -14.27 24.40
CA LEU A 233 -7.08 -14.03 23.06
C LEU A 233 -8.51 -13.45 23.09
N ALA A 234 -9.28 -13.70 24.15
CA ALA A 234 -10.63 -13.15 24.29
C ALA A 234 -10.65 -11.62 24.42
N GLU A 235 -9.57 -11.01 24.94
CA GLU A 235 -9.47 -9.54 25.08
C GLU A 235 -9.08 -8.83 23.77
N VAL A 236 -8.58 -9.57 22.78
CA VAL A 236 -8.05 -9.02 21.51
C VAL A 236 -9.11 -8.24 20.75
N ARG A 237 -10.32 -8.81 20.63
CA ARG A 237 -11.44 -8.15 19.94
C ARG A 237 -11.86 -6.87 20.65
N GLY A 238 -12.03 -6.89 21.97
CA GLY A 238 -12.38 -5.71 22.75
C GLY A 238 -11.34 -4.59 22.63
N ARG A 239 -10.04 -4.92 22.70
CA ARG A 239 -8.96 -3.95 22.55
C ARG A 239 -8.90 -3.34 21.15
N PHE A 240 -9.14 -4.15 20.12
CA PHE A 240 -9.21 -3.69 18.74
C PHE A 240 -10.38 -2.73 18.52
N LEU A 241 -11.57 -3.11 19.00
CA LEU A 241 -12.78 -2.29 18.86
C LEU A 241 -12.67 -0.96 19.62
N ALA A 242 -12.14 -0.97 20.85
CA ALA A 242 -11.94 0.27 21.62
C ALA A 242 -11.07 1.29 20.87
N ARG A 243 -10.05 0.82 20.14
CA ARG A 243 -9.21 1.69 19.30
C ARG A 243 -9.93 2.14 18.04
N LEU A 244 -10.69 1.25 17.40
CA LEU A 244 -11.53 1.64 16.26
C LEU A 244 -12.55 2.70 16.64
N ASP A 245 -13.17 2.60 17.80
CA ASP A 245 -14.20 3.55 18.27
C ASP A 245 -13.62 4.96 18.43
N GLY A 246 -12.36 5.08 18.88
CA GLY A 246 -11.63 6.35 18.87
C GLY A 246 -11.47 6.90 17.45
N TRP A 247 -11.03 6.08 16.51
CA TRP A 247 -10.90 6.49 15.11
C TRP A 247 -12.22 6.77 14.41
N MET A 248 -13.34 6.19 14.84
CA MET A 248 -14.65 6.56 14.29
C MET A 248 -14.99 8.03 14.51
N GLN A 249 -14.39 8.67 15.51
CA GLN A 249 -14.51 10.11 15.75
C GLN A 249 -13.39 10.91 15.07
N GLU A 250 -12.14 10.42 15.15
CA GLU A 250 -10.96 11.17 14.70
C GLU A 250 -10.61 10.97 13.21
N GLU A 251 -10.68 9.73 12.73
CA GLU A 251 -10.35 9.32 11.35
C GLU A 251 -11.36 8.26 10.84
N PRO A 252 -12.65 8.60 10.66
CA PRO A 252 -13.72 7.62 10.39
C PRO A 252 -13.50 6.76 9.14
N GLN A 253 -12.86 7.31 8.11
CA GLN A 253 -12.43 6.57 6.92
C GLN A 253 -11.37 5.48 7.21
N LEU A 254 -10.49 5.72 8.19
CA LEU A 254 -9.49 4.74 8.62
C LEU A 254 -10.15 3.62 9.43
N ALA A 255 -11.10 3.97 10.30
CA ALA A 255 -11.93 2.99 11.01
C ALA A 255 -12.71 2.11 10.02
N ALA A 256 -13.39 2.72 9.04
CA ALA A 256 -14.11 2.01 7.97
C ALA A 256 -13.20 1.02 7.22
N TRP A 257 -11.98 1.45 6.88
CA TRP A 257 -11.01 0.61 6.20
C TRP A 257 -10.63 -0.65 6.99
N PHE A 258 -10.44 -0.51 8.31
CA PHE A 258 -9.98 -1.62 9.14
C PHE A 258 -11.10 -2.61 9.51
N LEU A 259 -12.38 -2.27 9.31
CA LEU A 259 -13.53 -3.18 9.40
C LEU A 259 -13.59 -4.18 8.22
N ALA A 260 -12.85 -3.94 7.13
CA ALA A 260 -12.88 -4.79 5.94
C ALA A 260 -12.50 -6.25 6.25
N GLY A 261 -13.34 -7.19 5.80
CA GLY A 261 -13.15 -8.64 5.97
C GLY A 261 -13.35 -9.18 7.39
N LEU A 262 -13.82 -8.36 8.33
CA LEU A 262 -14.27 -8.81 9.65
C LEU A 262 -15.75 -9.18 9.63
N GLU A 263 -16.24 -9.96 10.59
CA GLU A 263 -17.64 -10.39 10.66
C GLU A 263 -18.12 -10.28 12.12
N GLY A 264 -19.43 -10.20 12.33
CA GLY A 264 -20.07 -10.17 13.65
C GLY A 264 -20.93 -8.92 13.88
N PRO A 265 -21.90 -8.99 14.81
CA PRO A 265 -22.90 -7.94 15.03
C PRO A 265 -22.29 -6.59 15.45
N ASP A 266 -21.25 -6.63 16.27
CA ASP A 266 -20.47 -5.47 16.70
C ASP A 266 -19.66 -4.80 15.56
N ILE A 267 -19.25 -5.57 14.55
CA ILE A 267 -18.62 -5.06 13.33
C ILE A 267 -19.67 -4.45 12.41
N ASP A 268 -20.82 -5.11 12.26
CA ASP A 268 -21.90 -4.68 11.38
C ASP A 268 -22.57 -3.40 11.88
N GLU A 269 -22.71 -3.24 13.20
CA GLU A 269 -23.16 -1.99 13.82
C GLU A 269 -22.24 -0.82 13.40
N ARG A 270 -20.92 -0.98 13.52
CA ARG A 270 -19.95 0.06 13.17
C ARG A 270 -19.92 0.34 11.68
N ARG A 271 -20.07 -0.68 10.83
CA ARG A 271 -20.23 -0.49 9.38
C ARG A 271 -21.45 0.36 9.07
N SER A 272 -22.58 0.06 9.70
CA SER A 272 -23.84 0.78 9.49
C SER A 272 -23.72 2.25 9.90
N GLN A 273 -23.05 2.54 11.02
CA GLN A 273 -22.79 3.92 11.46
C GLN A 273 -21.89 4.72 10.49
N LEU A 274 -20.98 4.04 9.78
CA LEU A 274 -20.04 4.66 8.84
C LEU A 274 -20.54 4.65 7.39
N ALA A 275 -21.50 3.78 7.05
CA ALA A 275 -22.00 3.58 5.69
C ALA A 275 -22.48 4.87 5.03
N GLY A 276 -23.24 5.70 5.76
CA GLY A 276 -23.73 6.98 5.26
C GLY A 276 -22.66 8.07 5.13
N LYS A 277 -21.53 7.95 5.83
CA LYS A 277 -20.44 8.95 5.83
C LYS A 277 -19.31 8.62 4.84
N HIS A 278 -19.02 7.32 4.68
CA HIS A 278 -17.92 6.81 3.86
C HIS A 278 -18.35 5.61 3.01
N PRO A 279 -19.33 5.79 2.12
CA PRO A 279 -19.97 4.69 1.38
C PRO A 279 -18.95 3.89 0.55
N GLU A 280 -17.97 4.54 -0.07
CA GLU A 280 -16.98 3.88 -0.92
C GLU A 280 -16.05 2.97 -0.13
N VAL A 281 -15.62 3.40 1.06
CA VAL A 281 -14.71 2.61 1.92
C VAL A 281 -15.44 1.40 2.49
N ILE A 282 -16.69 1.59 2.93
CA ILE A 282 -17.52 0.50 3.44
C ILE A 282 -17.82 -0.51 2.32
N ALA A 283 -18.29 -0.06 1.16
CA ALA A 283 -18.58 -0.93 0.02
C ALA A 283 -17.34 -1.76 -0.40
N TYR A 284 -16.16 -1.12 -0.46
CA TYR A 284 -14.91 -1.83 -0.72
C TYR A 284 -14.61 -2.90 0.35
N GLY A 285 -14.89 -2.60 1.62
CA GLY A 285 -14.66 -3.50 2.75
C GLY A 285 -15.57 -4.74 2.77
N LEU A 286 -16.64 -4.76 1.97
CA LEU A 286 -17.54 -5.91 1.81
C LEU A 286 -17.00 -6.98 0.86
N SER A 287 -15.82 -6.81 0.26
CA SER A 287 -15.26 -7.75 -0.72
C SER A 287 -15.28 -9.19 -0.21
N GLY A 288 -15.91 -10.10 -0.97
CA GLY A 288 -15.98 -11.52 -0.66
C GLY A 288 -16.99 -11.93 0.43
N LEU A 289 -17.60 -10.98 1.14
CA LEU A 289 -18.61 -11.28 2.17
C LEU A 289 -19.97 -11.64 1.54
N THR A 290 -20.62 -12.66 2.09
CA THR A 290 -21.87 -13.23 1.54
C THR A 290 -23.02 -13.28 2.54
N ASP A 291 -22.83 -12.79 3.76
CA ASP A 291 -23.88 -12.75 4.79
C ASP A 291 -24.99 -11.73 4.44
N ALA A 292 -26.13 -11.86 5.12
CA ALA A 292 -27.31 -11.03 4.86
C ALA A 292 -27.06 -9.53 5.06
N ASN A 293 -26.27 -9.16 6.09
CA ASN A 293 -25.94 -7.76 6.36
C ASN A 293 -25.04 -7.19 5.26
N ALA A 294 -24.08 -7.95 4.76
CA ALA A 294 -23.25 -7.54 3.64
C ALA A 294 -24.06 -7.28 2.35
N TRP A 295 -25.02 -8.14 2.02
CA TRP A 295 -25.91 -7.93 0.87
C TRP A 295 -26.83 -6.71 1.05
N GLU A 296 -27.35 -6.52 2.26
CA GLU A 296 -28.17 -5.36 2.57
C GLU A 296 -27.37 -4.06 2.45
N LEU A 297 -26.15 -4.00 2.99
CA LEU A 297 -25.27 -2.86 2.83
C LEU A 297 -24.92 -2.60 1.36
N ARG A 298 -24.66 -3.64 0.54
CA ARG A 298 -24.44 -3.44 -0.91
C ARG A 298 -25.64 -2.78 -1.58
N ARG A 299 -26.87 -3.17 -1.26
CA ARG A 299 -28.10 -2.54 -1.77
C ARG A 299 -28.23 -1.10 -1.32
N GLN A 300 -27.97 -0.82 -0.05
CA GLN A 300 -28.03 0.56 0.49
C GLN A 300 -26.99 1.48 -0.16
N LEU A 301 -25.81 0.95 -0.47
CA LEU A 301 -24.67 1.71 -0.96
C LEU A 301 -24.57 1.79 -2.49
N GLU A 302 -25.39 1.04 -3.25
CA GLU A 302 -25.21 0.89 -4.69
C GLU A 302 -25.32 2.21 -5.45
N GLU A 303 -26.21 3.13 -5.06
CA GLU A 303 -26.31 4.44 -5.71
C GLU A 303 -25.17 5.40 -5.31
N ALA A 304 -24.72 5.34 -4.06
CA ALA A 304 -23.67 6.24 -3.55
C ALA A 304 -22.25 5.81 -3.99
N ALA A 305 -22.00 4.50 -4.07
CA ALA A 305 -20.69 3.92 -4.38
C ALA A 305 -20.78 2.72 -5.34
N PRO A 306 -21.40 2.86 -6.54
CA PRO A 306 -21.67 1.74 -7.44
C PRO A 306 -20.40 1.00 -7.88
N VAL A 307 -19.31 1.73 -8.11
CA VAL A 307 -18.03 1.15 -8.56
C VAL A 307 -17.45 0.25 -7.48
N GLN A 308 -17.47 0.69 -6.22
CA GLN A 308 -16.95 -0.08 -5.09
C GLN A 308 -17.87 -1.25 -4.73
N VAL A 309 -19.20 -1.09 -4.86
CA VAL A 309 -20.15 -2.18 -4.69
C VAL A 309 -19.91 -3.29 -5.72
N LEU A 310 -19.84 -2.95 -7.01
CA LEU A 310 -19.53 -3.92 -8.08
C LEU A 310 -18.13 -4.53 -7.88
N GLY A 311 -17.14 -3.72 -7.51
CA GLY A 311 -15.78 -4.17 -7.21
C GLY A 311 -15.67 -5.09 -5.98
N SER A 312 -16.69 -5.16 -5.13
CA SER A 312 -16.76 -6.06 -3.97
C SER A 312 -17.27 -7.47 -4.32
N LEU A 313 -17.82 -7.67 -5.53
CA LEU A 313 -18.36 -8.94 -6.02
C LEU A 313 -17.23 -9.88 -6.47
N LYS A 314 -16.45 -10.35 -5.50
CA LYS A 314 -15.26 -11.19 -5.70
C LYS A 314 -15.32 -12.42 -4.82
N GLU A 315 -14.45 -13.39 -5.09
CA GLU A 315 -14.33 -14.63 -4.30
C GLU A 315 -15.71 -15.30 -4.18
N LEU A 316 -16.15 -15.63 -2.97
CA LEU A 316 -17.45 -16.28 -2.69
C LEU A 316 -18.67 -15.43 -3.11
N ALA A 317 -18.50 -14.12 -3.30
CA ALA A 317 -19.57 -13.22 -3.73
C ALA A 317 -19.58 -12.97 -5.25
N ALA A 318 -18.70 -13.61 -6.03
CA ALA A 318 -18.55 -13.32 -7.46
C ALA A 318 -19.67 -13.89 -8.33
N ASP A 319 -20.08 -15.13 -8.08
CA ASP A 319 -21.00 -15.89 -8.97
C ASP A 319 -22.23 -16.40 -8.23
N VAL A 320 -22.96 -15.48 -7.60
CA VAL A 320 -24.22 -15.76 -6.87
C VAL A 320 -25.38 -14.91 -7.41
N PRO A 321 -26.65 -15.31 -7.24
CA PRO A 321 -27.80 -14.61 -7.81
C PRO A 321 -27.84 -13.11 -7.49
N GLU A 322 -27.54 -12.73 -6.25
CA GLU A 322 -27.52 -11.34 -5.78
C GLU A 322 -26.45 -10.50 -6.49
N ALA A 323 -25.28 -11.09 -6.76
CA ALA A 323 -24.19 -10.46 -7.50
C ALA A 323 -24.62 -10.16 -8.95
N TRP A 324 -25.27 -11.13 -9.59
CA TRP A 324 -25.80 -10.94 -10.94
C TRP A 324 -26.88 -9.88 -11.01
N ALA A 325 -27.80 -9.87 -10.04
CA ALA A 325 -28.84 -8.85 -9.98
C ALA A 325 -28.23 -7.44 -9.88
N LEU A 326 -27.15 -7.26 -9.12
CA LEU A 326 -26.39 -6.00 -9.07
C LEU A 326 -25.77 -5.64 -10.42
N ARG A 327 -25.08 -6.58 -11.08
CA ARG A 327 -24.47 -6.34 -12.39
C ARG A 327 -25.49 -5.94 -13.44
N GLU A 328 -26.63 -6.62 -13.49
CA GLU A 328 -27.72 -6.35 -14.45
C GLU A 328 -28.36 -4.98 -14.22
N ARG A 329 -28.57 -4.57 -12.96
CA ARG A 329 -29.07 -3.22 -12.65
C ARG A 329 -28.14 -2.11 -13.12
N TRP A 330 -26.84 -2.33 -13.02
CA TRP A 330 -25.82 -1.32 -13.33
C TRP A 330 -25.25 -1.41 -14.75
N GLU A 331 -25.66 -2.41 -15.53
CA GLU A 331 -25.15 -2.70 -16.87
C GLU A 331 -25.19 -1.48 -17.79
N THR A 332 -26.24 -0.66 -17.72
CA THR A 332 -26.42 0.49 -18.63
C THR A 332 -25.78 1.79 -18.13
N ARG A 333 -25.42 1.87 -16.84
CA ARG A 333 -24.91 3.11 -16.20
C ARG A 333 -23.43 3.03 -15.82
N LYS A 334 -22.89 1.82 -15.59
CA LYS A 334 -21.55 1.57 -15.05
C LYS A 334 -20.86 0.37 -15.72
N GLN A 335 -20.89 0.35 -17.06
CA GLN A 335 -20.34 -0.72 -17.92
C GLN A 335 -18.91 -1.12 -17.53
N GLU A 336 -18.03 -0.14 -17.29
CA GLU A 336 -16.63 -0.40 -16.91
C GLU A 336 -16.52 -1.17 -15.59
N ALA A 337 -17.26 -0.76 -14.57
CA ALA A 337 -17.25 -1.43 -13.27
C ALA A 337 -17.93 -2.79 -13.31
N VAL A 338 -18.98 -2.95 -14.13
CA VAL A 338 -19.59 -4.25 -14.39
C VAL A 338 -18.59 -5.18 -15.06
N ALA A 339 -17.87 -4.74 -16.09
CA ALA A 339 -16.83 -5.51 -16.75
C ALA A 339 -15.71 -5.93 -15.79
N GLU A 340 -15.18 -5.01 -14.97
CA GLU A 340 -14.16 -5.35 -13.97
C GLU A 340 -14.66 -6.34 -12.90
N SER A 341 -15.95 -6.34 -12.58
CA SER A 341 -16.55 -7.30 -11.63
C SER A 341 -16.67 -8.72 -12.18
N LEU A 342 -16.42 -8.94 -13.48
CA LEU A 342 -16.42 -10.24 -14.13
C LEU A 342 -15.04 -10.91 -14.15
N ASP A 343 -14.02 -10.36 -13.45
CA ASP A 343 -12.65 -10.88 -13.43
C ASP A 343 -12.62 -12.41 -13.19
N GLY A 344 -12.09 -13.15 -14.15
CA GLY A 344 -11.92 -14.60 -14.07
C GLY A 344 -13.18 -15.47 -14.22
N LEU A 345 -14.38 -14.90 -14.39
CA LEU A 345 -15.61 -15.69 -14.56
C LEU A 345 -15.73 -16.28 -15.97
N ASP A 346 -15.89 -17.59 -16.10
CA ASP A 346 -15.97 -18.31 -17.40
C ASP A 346 -17.37 -18.86 -17.74
N SER A 347 -18.41 -18.47 -16.99
CA SER A 347 -19.78 -18.92 -17.26
C SER A 347 -20.36 -18.29 -18.54
N GLU A 348 -21.29 -18.98 -19.21
CA GLU A 348 -22.00 -18.42 -20.38
C GLU A 348 -22.68 -17.08 -20.06
N ARG A 349 -23.18 -16.92 -18.83
CA ARG A 349 -23.76 -15.66 -18.36
C ARG A 349 -22.74 -14.53 -18.33
N ALA A 350 -21.51 -14.80 -17.89
CA ALA A 350 -20.42 -13.83 -17.91
C ALA A 350 -20.02 -13.44 -19.33
N TRP A 351 -19.91 -14.42 -20.24
CA TRP A 351 -19.62 -14.14 -21.64
C TRP A 351 -20.70 -13.31 -22.33
N ALA A 352 -21.98 -13.65 -22.13
CA ALA A 352 -23.09 -12.88 -22.67
C ALA A 352 -23.09 -11.44 -22.15
N MET A 353 -22.75 -11.21 -20.89
CA MET A 353 -22.62 -9.87 -20.33
C MET A 353 -21.43 -9.10 -20.92
N ARG A 354 -20.26 -9.74 -21.07
CA ARG A 354 -19.08 -9.13 -21.73
C ARG A 354 -19.40 -8.69 -23.16
N GLU A 355 -20.13 -9.50 -23.91
CA GLU A 355 -20.53 -9.19 -25.29
C GLU A 355 -21.42 -7.94 -25.34
N ARG A 356 -22.42 -7.85 -24.47
CA ARG A 356 -23.35 -6.70 -24.42
C ARG A 356 -22.64 -5.38 -24.07
N ILE A 357 -21.65 -5.43 -23.16
CA ILE A 357 -20.95 -4.22 -22.70
C ILE A 357 -19.65 -3.92 -23.45
N TYR A 358 -19.22 -4.77 -24.39
CA TYR A 358 -17.93 -4.66 -25.08
C TYR A 358 -17.70 -3.28 -25.68
N PHE A 359 -18.66 -2.77 -26.46
CA PHE A 359 -18.49 -1.50 -27.17
C PHE A 359 -18.37 -0.28 -26.24
N SER A 360 -18.84 -0.39 -25.00
CA SER A 360 -18.77 0.69 -24.02
C SER A 360 -17.59 0.54 -23.05
N ALA A 361 -17.02 -0.65 -22.90
CA ALA A 361 -16.02 -0.96 -21.88
C ALA A 361 -14.97 -2.00 -22.35
N ALA A 362 -14.54 -1.92 -23.61
CA ALA A 362 -13.68 -2.94 -24.24
C ALA A 362 -12.41 -3.25 -23.44
N GLU A 363 -11.74 -2.23 -22.90
CA GLU A 363 -10.50 -2.42 -22.12
C GLU A 363 -10.74 -3.16 -20.81
N GLN A 364 -11.84 -2.87 -20.12
CA GLN A 364 -12.23 -3.52 -18.88
C GLN A 364 -12.75 -4.94 -19.17
N VAL A 365 -13.46 -5.15 -20.28
CA VAL A 365 -13.87 -6.48 -20.75
C VAL A 365 -12.65 -7.36 -20.99
N VAL A 366 -11.66 -6.88 -21.75
CA VAL A 366 -10.42 -7.63 -21.98
C VAL A 366 -9.63 -7.81 -20.69
N GLY A 367 -9.54 -6.78 -19.86
CA GLY A 367 -8.90 -6.85 -18.56
C GLY A 367 -9.50 -7.92 -17.63
N SER A 368 -10.81 -8.20 -17.74
CA SER A 368 -11.52 -9.22 -16.95
C SER A 368 -11.22 -10.66 -17.35
N LEU A 369 -10.50 -10.88 -18.46
CA LEU A 369 -10.16 -12.22 -18.97
C LEU A 369 -8.96 -12.87 -18.26
N ALA A 370 -8.49 -12.28 -17.15
CA ALA A 370 -7.41 -12.83 -16.35
C ALA A 370 -7.70 -14.30 -15.97
N GLY A 371 -6.71 -15.18 -16.12
CA GLY A 371 -6.84 -16.62 -15.89
C GLY A 371 -7.51 -17.42 -17.02
N LEU A 372 -8.14 -16.77 -18.02
CA LEU A 372 -8.87 -17.46 -19.10
C LEU A 372 -7.98 -17.70 -20.33
N GLY A 373 -7.42 -18.89 -20.49
CA GLY A 373 -6.50 -19.25 -21.58
C GLY A 373 -7.13 -19.81 -22.87
N GLY A 374 -8.44 -20.03 -22.90
CA GLY A 374 -9.11 -20.69 -24.03
C GLY A 374 -9.24 -19.83 -25.30
N GLU A 375 -9.54 -20.47 -26.44
CA GLU A 375 -9.69 -19.79 -27.75
C GLU A 375 -10.75 -18.69 -27.75
N ARG A 376 -11.83 -18.82 -26.96
CA ARG A 376 -12.84 -17.76 -26.82
C ARG A 376 -12.23 -16.49 -26.23
N ALA A 377 -11.42 -16.60 -25.19
CA ALA A 377 -10.73 -15.47 -24.59
C ALA A 377 -9.68 -14.87 -25.53
N TRP A 378 -8.96 -15.71 -26.29
CA TRP A 378 -8.02 -15.23 -27.30
C TRP A 378 -8.70 -14.48 -28.44
N ARG A 379 -9.87 -14.92 -28.93
CA ARG A 379 -10.63 -14.16 -29.94
C ARG A 379 -10.99 -12.76 -29.45
N GLU A 380 -11.45 -12.60 -28.21
CA GLU A 380 -11.74 -11.28 -27.64
C GLU A 380 -10.48 -10.42 -27.47
N ARG A 381 -9.38 -11.01 -26.98
CA ARG A 381 -8.07 -10.34 -26.89
C ARG A 381 -7.58 -9.85 -28.24
N SER A 382 -7.66 -10.69 -29.27
CA SER A 382 -7.23 -10.38 -30.63
C SER A 382 -8.13 -9.32 -31.29
N ARG A 383 -9.44 -9.40 -31.08
CA ARG A 383 -10.41 -8.39 -31.54
C ARG A 383 -10.03 -7.02 -30.98
N TRP A 384 -9.90 -6.91 -29.66
CA TRP A 384 -9.52 -5.66 -29.01
C TRP A 384 -8.15 -5.16 -29.45
N LEU A 385 -7.15 -6.03 -29.52
CA LEU A 385 -5.81 -5.61 -29.93
C LEU A 385 -5.82 -5.08 -31.37
N SER A 386 -6.58 -5.71 -32.27
CA SER A 386 -6.80 -5.21 -33.63
C SER A 386 -7.42 -3.81 -33.62
N ASP A 387 -8.44 -3.57 -32.81
CA ASP A 387 -9.08 -2.25 -32.65
C ASP A 387 -8.07 -1.18 -32.14
N MET A 388 -7.07 -1.59 -31.36
CA MET A 388 -6.02 -0.72 -30.83
C MET A 388 -4.85 -0.46 -31.80
N GLY A 389 -4.89 -1.00 -33.03
CA GLY A 389 -3.80 -0.87 -34.02
C GLY A 389 -2.91 -2.11 -34.13
N GLY A 390 -3.40 -3.25 -33.66
CA GLY A 390 -2.73 -4.54 -33.73
C GLY A 390 -1.53 -4.65 -32.81
N GLU A 391 -0.65 -5.56 -33.17
CA GLU A 391 0.49 -6.02 -32.37
C GLU A 391 1.51 -4.92 -32.02
N ALA A 392 1.64 -3.88 -32.85
CA ALA A 392 2.50 -2.73 -32.57
C ALA A 392 1.99 -1.88 -31.39
N ALA A 393 0.68 -1.93 -31.10
CA ALA A 393 0.06 -1.19 -30.01
C ALA A 393 0.55 -1.66 -28.62
N LEU A 394 1.11 -2.87 -28.52
CA LEU A 394 1.74 -3.36 -27.28
C LEU A 394 2.94 -2.53 -26.84
N GLY A 395 3.52 -1.70 -27.71
CA GLY A 395 4.52 -0.68 -27.36
C GLY A 395 3.94 0.58 -26.69
N LEU A 396 2.62 0.68 -26.49
CA LEU A 396 1.98 1.80 -25.79
C LEU A 396 1.68 1.40 -24.34
N GLU A 397 1.99 2.27 -23.36
CA GLU A 397 1.87 1.91 -21.93
C GLU A 397 0.48 1.40 -21.55
N ARG A 398 -0.54 2.14 -22.01
CA ARG A 398 -1.93 1.89 -21.68
C ARG A 398 -2.35 0.51 -22.20
N VAL A 399 -2.08 0.23 -23.47
CA VAL A 399 -2.39 -1.04 -24.14
C VAL A 399 -1.63 -2.18 -23.48
N ALA A 400 -0.31 -2.04 -23.29
CA ALA A 400 0.52 -3.05 -22.64
C ALA A 400 0.00 -3.46 -21.25
N ARG A 401 -0.47 -2.50 -20.46
CA ARG A 401 -1.00 -2.77 -19.11
C ARG A 401 -2.32 -3.54 -19.13
N ILE A 402 -3.21 -3.23 -20.07
CA ILE A 402 -4.48 -3.93 -20.24
C ILE A 402 -4.22 -5.34 -20.76
N ALA A 403 -3.35 -5.47 -21.77
CA ALA A 403 -2.89 -6.74 -22.31
C ALA A 403 -2.32 -7.63 -21.20
N CYS A 404 -1.38 -7.11 -20.39
CA CYS A 404 -0.81 -7.82 -19.24
C CYS A 404 -1.88 -8.25 -18.22
N ARG A 405 -2.83 -7.37 -17.87
CA ARG A 405 -3.91 -7.74 -16.95
C ARG A 405 -4.70 -8.94 -17.48
N SER A 406 -5.03 -8.93 -18.78
CA SER A 406 -5.83 -9.98 -19.41
C SER A 406 -5.15 -11.35 -19.50
N ILE A 407 -3.80 -11.41 -19.50
CA ILE A 407 -3.04 -12.66 -19.64
C ILE A 407 -2.43 -13.14 -18.31
N ARG A 408 -2.87 -12.57 -17.17
CA ARG A 408 -2.43 -13.03 -15.85
C ARG A 408 -2.72 -14.53 -15.69
N GLY A 409 -1.70 -15.32 -15.39
CA GLY A 409 -1.81 -16.77 -15.21
C GLY A 409 -1.97 -17.60 -16.50
N VAL A 410 -1.80 -16.99 -17.68
CA VAL A 410 -1.89 -17.71 -18.97
C VAL A 410 -0.49 -18.05 -19.50
N ASP A 411 -0.19 -19.33 -19.71
CA ASP A 411 1.14 -19.83 -20.09
C ASP A 411 1.17 -20.49 -21.47
N ASP A 412 0.85 -19.72 -22.51
CA ASP A 412 0.98 -20.14 -23.91
C ASP A 412 1.87 -19.18 -24.72
N GLU A 413 2.24 -19.58 -25.94
CA GLU A 413 3.17 -18.79 -26.78
C GLU A 413 2.63 -17.39 -27.09
N ARG A 414 1.32 -17.24 -27.32
CA ARG A 414 0.69 -15.93 -27.58
C ARG A 414 0.83 -15.00 -26.37
N ALA A 415 0.66 -15.53 -25.15
CA ALA A 415 0.87 -14.77 -23.93
C ALA A 415 2.35 -14.38 -23.75
N TRP A 416 3.29 -15.25 -24.11
CA TRP A 416 4.73 -14.93 -24.07
C TRP A 416 5.12 -13.82 -25.05
N GLU A 417 4.62 -13.85 -26.28
CA GLU A 417 4.83 -12.76 -27.26
C GLU A 417 4.33 -11.41 -26.71
N TRP A 418 3.17 -11.41 -26.04
CA TRP A 418 2.63 -10.20 -25.41
C TRP A 418 3.50 -9.71 -24.26
N ARG A 419 4.03 -10.61 -23.42
CA ARG A 419 4.95 -10.26 -22.32
C ARG A 419 6.24 -9.63 -22.83
N GLU A 420 6.84 -10.20 -23.86
CA GLU A 420 8.10 -9.73 -24.43
C GLU A 420 7.95 -8.30 -25.00
N ARG A 421 6.90 -8.06 -25.78
CA ARG A 421 6.63 -6.73 -26.38
C ARG A 421 6.24 -5.69 -25.33
N ALA A 422 5.47 -6.09 -24.31
CA ALA A 422 5.04 -5.17 -23.25
C ALA A 422 6.17 -4.83 -22.27
N PHE A 423 7.27 -5.59 -22.22
CA PHE A 423 8.25 -5.49 -21.14
C PHE A 423 8.95 -4.14 -21.06
N GLU A 424 9.32 -3.53 -22.19
CA GLU A 424 10.00 -2.22 -22.21
C GLU A 424 9.12 -1.12 -21.60
N VAL A 425 7.82 -1.21 -21.85
CA VAL A 425 6.86 -0.13 -21.55
C VAL A 425 6.04 -0.38 -20.30
N ALA A 426 5.95 -1.61 -19.81
CA ALA A 426 5.21 -1.96 -18.61
C ALA A 426 5.82 -3.16 -17.87
N PRO A 427 7.12 -3.13 -17.50
CA PRO A 427 7.80 -4.29 -16.93
C PRO A 427 7.15 -4.75 -15.62
N ASP A 428 6.64 -3.79 -14.82
CA ASP A 428 5.92 -4.11 -13.58
C ASP A 428 4.59 -4.84 -13.83
N ALA A 429 3.91 -4.55 -14.94
CA ALA A 429 2.69 -5.25 -15.31
C ALA A 429 3.01 -6.66 -15.82
N VAL A 430 4.05 -6.79 -16.65
CA VAL A 430 4.52 -8.09 -17.17
C VAL A 430 4.89 -9.04 -16.02
N LEU A 431 5.65 -8.59 -15.02
CA LEU A 431 6.02 -9.44 -13.89
C LEU A 431 4.80 -9.98 -13.13
N ARG A 432 3.70 -9.23 -13.04
CA ARG A 432 2.47 -9.70 -12.37
C ARG A 432 1.69 -10.74 -13.19
N THR A 433 2.00 -10.89 -14.47
CA THR A 433 1.33 -11.89 -15.32
C THR A 433 1.81 -13.31 -15.06
N LEU A 434 2.95 -13.45 -14.35
CA LEU A 434 3.57 -14.73 -14.01
C LEU A 434 2.85 -15.45 -12.87
N ASP A 435 1.72 -14.93 -12.40
CA ASP A 435 0.95 -15.49 -11.30
C ASP A 435 0.67 -16.99 -11.49
N GLY A 436 1.15 -17.82 -10.56
CA GLY A 436 0.97 -19.28 -10.58
C GLY A 436 1.73 -20.05 -11.69
N LEU A 437 2.53 -19.40 -12.54
CA LEU A 437 3.22 -20.08 -13.64
C LEU A 437 4.47 -20.85 -13.19
N ASP A 438 4.69 -22.06 -13.71
CA ASP A 438 5.85 -22.91 -13.37
C ASP A 438 6.79 -23.22 -14.54
N SER A 439 6.61 -22.57 -15.70
CA SER A 439 7.50 -22.74 -16.85
C SER A 439 8.91 -22.16 -16.62
N GLU A 440 9.92 -22.69 -17.32
CA GLU A 440 11.30 -22.21 -17.24
C GLU A 440 11.43 -20.73 -17.61
N ARG A 441 10.67 -20.25 -18.61
CA ARG A 441 10.62 -18.82 -18.98
C ARG A 441 10.11 -17.96 -17.82
N ALA A 442 9.11 -18.43 -17.07
CA ALA A 442 8.61 -17.72 -15.89
C ALA A 442 9.67 -17.65 -14.78
N TRP A 443 10.38 -18.75 -14.52
CA TRP A 443 11.48 -18.77 -13.55
C TRP A 443 12.61 -17.80 -13.92
N GLU A 444 13.05 -17.81 -15.18
CA GLU A 444 14.08 -16.90 -15.66
C GLU A 444 13.71 -15.43 -15.42
N MET A 445 12.46 -15.04 -15.72
CA MET A 445 11.98 -13.67 -15.45
C MET A 445 11.95 -13.34 -13.95
N ARG A 446 11.47 -14.26 -13.11
CA ARG A 446 11.42 -14.03 -11.66
C ARG A 446 12.82 -13.82 -11.08
N GLU A 447 13.75 -14.71 -11.37
CA GLU A 447 15.12 -14.68 -10.86
C GLU A 447 15.88 -13.43 -11.34
N ARG A 448 15.70 -13.04 -12.60
CA ARG A 448 16.31 -11.84 -13.18
C ARG A 448 15.84 -10.53 -12.50
N HIS A 449 14.60 -10.48 -12.03
CA HIS A 449 13.96 -9.23 -11.60
C HIS A 449 13.63 -9.12 -10.11
N VAL A 450 13.70 -10.21 -9.35
CA VAL A 450 13.33 -10.23 -7.91
C VAL A 450 14.11 -9.20 -7.08
N ALA A 451 15.40 -8.98 -7.35
CA ALA A 451 16.20 -7.99 -6.62
C ALA A 451 15.70 -6.53 -6.80
N ARG A 452 15.03 -6.24 -7.92
CA ARG A 452 14.53 -4.90 -8.27
C ARG A 452 13.04 -4.72 -7.99
N ALA A 453 12.26 -5.78 -8.09
CA ALA A 453 10.82 -5.79 -7.89
C ALA A 453 10.34 -6.98 -7.02
N PRO A 454 10.86 -7.12 -5.78
CA PRO A 454 10.62 -8.31 -4.98
C PRO A 454 9.14 -8.52 -4.68
N ARG A 455 8.36 -7.45 -4.44
CA ARG A 455 6.92 -7.58 -4.22
C ARG A 455 6.18 -8.08 -5.45
N ALA A 456 6.55 -7.57 -6.64
CA ALA A 456 5.88 -8.00 -7.87
C ALA A 456 6.18 -9.47 -8.16
N VAL A 457 7.42 -9.91 -7.92
CA VAL A 457 7.85 -11.29 -8.16
C VAL A 457 7.30 -12.26 -7.10
N LEU A 458 7.52 -12.00 -5.81
CA LEU A 458 7.09 -12.89 -4.74
C LEU A 458 5.57 -13.06 -4.71
N GLY A 459 4.81 -12.01 -5.07
CA GLY A 459 3.36 -12.08 -5.19
C GLY A 459 2.87 -13.04 -6.28
N THR A 460 3.70 -13.44 -7.24
CA THR A 460 3.34 -14.43 -8.28
C THR A 460 3.60 -15.88 -7.88
N LEU A 461 4.19 -16.10 -6.70
CA LEU A 461 4.51 -17.45 -6.21
C LEU A 461 3.31 -18.10 -5.51
N GLU A 462 2.13 -17.49 -5.54
CA GLU A 462 0.92 -18.05 -4.95
C GLU A 462 0.63 -19.43 -5.55
N GLY A 463 0.35 -20.42 -4.69
CA GLY A 463 0.09 -21.81 -5.08
C GLY A 463 1.31 -22.64 -5.48
N LEU A 464 2.50 -22.04 -5.67
CA LEU A 464 3.70 -22.80 -6.07
C LEU A 464 4.40 -23.45 -4.87
N ASP A 465 4.35 -24.78 -4.79
CA ASP A 465 5.07 -25.58 -3.79
C ASP A 465 6.24 -26.35 -4.42
N VAL A 466 7.23 -25.61 -4.91
CA VAL A 466 8.43 -26.17 -5.56
C VAL A 466 9.72 -25.57 -4.97
N PRO A 467 10.87 -26.27 -5.03
CA PRO A 467 12.12 -25.81 -4.41
C PRO A 467 12.56 -24.40 -4.83
N ARG A 468 12.40 -24.03 -6.11
CA ARG A 468 12.74 -22.68 -6.60
C ARG A 468 11.87 -21.58 -5.96
N ALA A 469 10.58 -21.85 -5.74
CA ALA A 469 9.69 -20.92 -5.04
C ALA A 469 10.15 -20.70 -3.59
N TRP A 470 10.48 -21.78 -2.88
CA TRP A 470 11.00 -21.70 -1.51
C TRP A 470 12.32 -20.94 -1.43
N ALA A 471 13.25 -21.16 -2.37
CA ALA A 471 14.51 -20.43 -2.41
C ALA A 471 14.32 -18.91 -2.54
N LEU A 472 13.39 -18.45 -3.38
CA LEU A 472 13.05 -17.02 -3.49
C LEU A 472 12.39 -16.48 -2.22
N ARG A 473 11.44 -17.22 -1.63
CA ARG A 473 10.78 -16.83 -0.38
C ARG A 473 11.78 -16.69 0.77
N GLU A 474 12.71 -17.64 0.91
CA GLU A 474 13.78 -17.61 1.93
C GLU A 474 14.74 -16.43 1.71
N SER A 475 15.17 -16.20 0.46
CA SER A 475 16.15 -15.16 0.12
C SER A 475 15.64 -13.74 0.34
N PHE A 476 14.35 -13.49 0.09
CA PHE A 476 13.77 -12.14 0.10
C PHE A 476 12.74 -11.91 1.23
N GLY A 477 12.37 -12.94 1.98
CA GLY A 477 11.30 -12.88 2.98
C GLY A 477 11.53 -11.85 4.09
N VAL A 478 12.78 -11.62 4.50
CA VAL A 478 13.11 -10.57 5.50
C VAL A 478 12.84 -9.16 4.95
N GLN A 479 12.91 -8.98 3.63
CA GLN A 479 12.75 -7.66 3.00
C GLN A 479 11.32 -7.40 2.50
N CYS A 480 10.50 -8.44 2.35
CA CYS A 480 9.22 -8.37 1.65
C CYS A 480 8.19 -9.34 2.29
N GLU A 481 7.12 -8.80 2.88
CA GLU A 481 6.05 -9.61 3.50
C GLU A 481 5.35 -10.52 2.48
N GLU A 482 5.40 -10.17 1.19
CA GLU A 482 4.79 -10.94 0.11
C GLU A 482 5.34 -12.38 0.00
N ALA A 483 6.53 -12.66 0.57
CA ALA A 483 6.98 -14.03 0.74
C ALA A 483 5.97 -14.85 1.57
N LEU A 484 5.47 -14.32 2.69
CA LEU A 484 4.42 -14.93 3.50
C LEU A 484 3.08 -14.94 2.76
N ASP A 485 2.70 -13.84 2.11
CA ASP A 485 1.41 -13.79 1.39
C ASP A 485 1.31 -14.83 0.26
N SER A 486 2.44 -15.35 -0.25
CA SER A 486 2.47 -16.33 -1.35
C SER A 486 2.22 -17.80 -0.94
N PHE A 487 2.10 -18.11 0.35
CA PHE A 487 1.86 -19.49 0.83
C PHE A 487 0.85 -19.55 1.98
N VAL A 488 -0.23 -18.75 1.90
CA VAL A 488 -1.27 -18.71 2.94
C VAL A 488 -1.84 -20.11 3.18
N GLY A 489 -1.91 -20.53 4.44
CA GLY A 489 -2.49 -21.81 4.84
C GLY A 489 -1.66 -23.05 4.50
N MET A 490 -0.51 -22.92 3.82
CA MET A 490 0.31 -24.08 3.49
C MET A 490 0.89 -24.73 4.75
N GLU A 491 0.64 -26.03 4.89
CA GLU A 491 1.23 -26.91 5.90
C GLU A 491 2.59 -27.47 5.42
N GLY A 492 3.31 -28.15 6.32
CA GLY A 492 4.60 -28.76 6.03
C GLY A 492 5.79 -28.10 6.74
N ALA A 493 6.89 -28.86 6.83
CA ALA A 493 8.07 -28.46 7.59
C ALA A 493 8.72 -27.18 7.05
N THR A 494 8.86 -27.06 5.72
CA THR A 494 9.46 -25.88 5.06
C THR A 494 8.60 -24.62 5.28
N ALA A 495 7.29 -24.72 5.10
CA ALA A 495 6.36 -23.63 5.33
C ALA A 495 6.42 -23.12 6.78
N TRP A 496 6.39 -24.04 7.75
CA TRP A 496 6.51 -23.68 9.17
C TRP A 496 7.86 -23.10 9.54
N LYS A 497 8.97 -23.65 9.00
CA LYS A 497 10.32 -23.11 9.22
C LYS A 497 10.40 -21.65 8.80
N LEU A 498 9.95 -21.33 7.58
CA LEU A 498 10.00 -19.95 7.07
C LEU A 498 9.02 -19.04 7.83
N ARG A 499 7.80 -19.51 8.10
CA ARG A 499 6.80 -18.77 8.88
C ARG A 499 7.32 -18.36 10.26
N THR A 500 7.96 -19.30 10.97
CA THR A 500 8.56 -19.02 12.28
C THR A 500 9.76 -18.07 12.17
N ALA A 501 10.61 -18.24 11.14
CA ALA A 501 11.76 -17.37 10.93
C ALA A 501 11.37 -15.90 10.66
N LEU A 502 10.25 -15.67 9.97
CA LEU A 502 9.77 -14.33 9.62
C LEU A 502 8.79 -13.74 10.65
N ALA A 503 8.40 -14.51 11.67
CA ALA A 503 7.30 -14.16 12.57
C ALA A 503 7.49 -12.81 13.27
N ASP A 504 8.69 -12.52 13.76
CA ASP A 504 9.00 -11.26 14.44
C ASP A 504 9.37 -10.13 13.48
N THR A 505 9.71 -10.47 12.22
CA THR A 505 9.92 -9.47 11.17
C THR A 505 8.57 -8.95 10.65
N TRP A 506 7.60 -9.85 10.46
CA TRP A 506 6.27 -9.53 9.96
C TRP A 506 5.16 -10.15 10.83
N PRO A 507 4.93 -9.67 12.07
CA PRO A 507 3.96 -10.26 12.98
C PRO A 507 2.55 -10.33 12.38
N ALA A 508 2.05 -9.22 11.86
CA ALA A 508 0.72 -9.15 11.26
C ALA A 508 0.59 -10.05 10.00
N ALA A 509 1.58 -10.04 9.10
CA ALA A 509 1.55 -10.87 7.91
C ALA A 509 1.65 -12.37 8.25
N THR A 510 2.37 -12.71 9.32
CA THR A 510 2.48 -14.10 9.80
C THR A 510 1.14 -14.62 10.29
N VAL A 511 0.41 -13.83 11.08
CA VAL A 511 -0.94 -14.21 11.53
C VAL A 511 -1.91 -14.29 10.35
N LYS A 512 -1.84 -13.36 9.40
CA LYS A 512 -2.63 -13.41 8.17
C LYS A 512 -2.32 -14.68 7.35
N ASN A 513 -1.04 -15.03 7.23
CA ASN A 513 -0.57 -16.19 6.46
C ASN A 513 -1.05 -17.53 7.04
N LEU A 514 -1.34 -17.63 8.34
CA LEU A 514 -1.88 -18.86 8.92
C LEU A 514 -3.16 -19.32 8.20
N GLY A 515 -4.02 -18.39 7.75
CA GLY A 515 -5.29 -18.76 7.12
C GLY A 515 -6.09 -19.73 8.02
N PRO A 516 -6.52 -20.90 7.52
CA PRO A 516 -7.17 -21.94 8.33
C PRO A 516 -6.31 -22.46 9.50
N LEU A 517 -4.97 -22.41 9.39
CA LEU A 517 -4.06 -22.91 10.43
C LEU A 517 -4.15 -22.13 11.74
N ALA A 518 -4.75 -20.93 11.71
CA ALA A 518 -4.99 -20.12 12.90
C ALA A 518 -5.83 -20.84 13.96
N PHE A 519 -6.68 -21.78 13.55
CA PHE A 519 -7.55 -22.54 14.46
C PHE A 519 -6.86 -23.73 15.12
N THR A 520 -5.67 -24.13 14.62
CA THR A 520 -4.87 -25.20 15.22
C THR A 520 -4.23 -24.76 16.53
N SER A 521 -3.90 -25.71 17.41
CA SER A 521 -3.16 -25.43 18.66
C SER A 521 -1.83 -24.71 18.41
N ARG A 522 -1.09 -25.14 17.37
CA ARG A 522 0.18 -24.53 16.96
C ARG A 522 -0.01 -23.10 16.43
N GLY A 523 -1.06 -22.86 15.65
CA GLY A 523 -1.41 -21.53 15.15
C GLY A 523 -1.78 -20.56 16.28
N ARG A 524 -2.64 -20.99 17.20
CA ARG A 524 -3.05 -20.20 18.37
C ARG A 524 -1.85 -19.82 19.25
N ALA A 525 -0.98 -20.78 19.57
CA ALA A 525 0.23 -20.52 20.36
C ALA A 525 1.16 -19.50 19.69
N LEU A 526 1.28 -19.53 18.35
CA LEU A 526 2.07 -18.53 17.62
C LEU A 526 1.45 -17.13 17.70
N ILE A 527 0.12 -17.03 17.59
CA ILE A 527 -0.61 -15.76 17.71
C ILE A 527 -0.42 -15.16 19.11
N GLU A 528 -0.59 -15.96 20.16
CA GLU A 528 -0.41 -15.54 21.56
C GLU A 528 1.01 -14.99 21.78
N ARG A 529 2.04 -15.76 21.41
CA ARG A 529 3.45 -15.32 21.50
C ARG A 529 3.70 -14.00 20.80
N LEU A 530 3.13 -13.80 19.60
CA LEU A 530 3.31 -12.58 18.83
C LEU A 530 2.60 -11.39 19.50
N LEU A 531 1.40 -11.58 20.03
CA LEU A 531 0.67 -10.52 20.75
C LEU A 531 1.38 -10.09 22.04
N GLU A 532 2.01 -11.03 22.73
CA GLU A 532 2.86 -10.75 23.90
C GLU A 532 4.12 -9.97 23.52
N SER A 533 4.76 -10.33 22.41
CA SER A 533 6.01 -9.72 21.95
C SER A 533 5.80 -8.35 21.28
N HIS A 534 4.64 -8.14 20.66
CA HIS A 534 4.31 -6.93 19.89
C HIS A 534 2.98 -6.29 20.34
N PRO A 535 2.84 -5.92 21.63
CA PRO A 535 1.55 -5.53 22.23
C PRO A 535 0.98 -4.21 21.70
N HIS A 536 1.74 -3.45 20.92
CA HIS A 536 1.34 -2.17 20.33
C HIS A 536 1.11 -2.25 18.81
N ASP A 537 1.35 -3.39 18.18
CA ASP A 537 1.13 -3.57 16.74
C ASP A 537 -0.37 -3.71 16.45
N PHE A 538 -0.96 -2.62 15.94
CA PHE A 538 -2.38 -2.58 15.59
C PHE A 538 -2.71 -3.51 14.41
N ALA A 539 -1.80 -3.67 13.45
CA ALA A 539 -2.02 -4.56 12.32
C ALA A 539 -2.04 -6.02 12.78
N LEU A 540 -1.15 -6.40 13.70
CA LEU A 540 -1.17 -7.71 14.35
C LEU A 540 -2.47 -7.93 15.10
N LEU A 541 -2.89 -6.96 15.92
CA LEU A 541 -4.14 -7.03 16.67
C LEU A 541 -5.34 -7.27 15.75
N ARG A 542 -5.42 -6.55 14.62
CA ARG A 542 -6.46 -6.75 13.62
C ARG A 542 -6.44 -8.17 13.03
N GLN A 543 -5.26 -8.68 12.66
CA GLN A 543 -5.18 -10.02 12.07
C GLN A 543 -5.51 -11.10 13.11
N ALA A 544 -5.16 -10.89 14.37
CA ALA A 544 -5.58 -11.76 15.46
C ALA A 544 -7.10 -11.77 15.64
N VAL A 545 -7.80 -10.62 15.54
CA VAL A 545 -9.28 -10.58 15.53
C VAL A 545 -9.86 -11.39 14.36
N ARG A 546 -9.24 -11.30 13.18
CA ARG A 546 -9.67 -12.10 12.01
C ARG A 546 -9.42 -13.60 12.20
N ALA A 547 -8.36 -13.96 12.92
CA ALA A 547 -7.93 -15.34 13.18
C ALA A 547 -8.69 -16.02 14.33
N THR A 548 -9.30 -15.24 15.22
CA THR A 548 -10.03 -15.71 16.43
C THR A 548 -11.55 -15.69 16.25
N ARG A 549 -12.04 -15.78 15.00
CA ARG A 549 -13.47 -15.85 14.68
C ARG A 549 -14.18 -16.87 15.58
N ASP A 550 -15.37 -16.50 16.05
CA ASP A 550 -16.23 -17.38 16.85
C ASP A 550 -16.44 -18.71 16.10
N THR A 551 -16.20 -19.80 16.81
CA THR A 551 -16.33 -21.20 16.37
C THR A 551 -17.67 -21.52 15.69
N THR A 552 -18.71 -20.73 15.95
CA THR A 552 -20.09 -20.91 15.47
C THR A 552 -20.23 -20.72 13.94
N THR A 553 -19.44 -19.86 13.31
CA THR A 553 -19.54 -19.62 11.85
C THR A 553 -18.83 -20.71 11.04
N GLN A 554 -17.89 -21.42 11.64
CA GLN A 554 -17.20 -22.56 11.03
C GLN A 554 -18.09 -23.80 11.02
N GLU A 555 -18.84 -24.06 12.10
CA GLU A 555 -19.83 -25.16 12.13
C GLU A 555 -20.90 -24.99 11.04
N LEU A 556 -21.29 -23.75 10.71
CA LEU A 556 -22.22 -23.47 9.62
C LEU A 556 -21.59 -23.64 8.21
N ARG A 557 -20.28 -23.41 8.07
CA ARG A 557 -19.56 -23.62 6.79
C ARG A 557 -19.20 -25.08 6.57
N ASP A 558 -18.76 -25.77 7.60
CA ASP A 558 -18.45 -27.20 7.56
C ASP A 558 -19.72 -28.06 7.43
N ALA A 559 -20.89 -27.52 7.81
CA ALA A 559 -22.19 -28.14 7.52
C ALA A 559 -22.76 -27.80 6.11
N SER A 560 -22.16 -26.83 5.41
CA SER A 560 -22.57 -26.40 4.05
C SER A 560 -21.59 -26.83 2.93
N ALA A 561 -20.48 -27.46 3.30
CA ALA A 561 -19.54 -28.13 2.39
C ALA A 561 -19.76 -29.64 2.45
#